data_AF-A0A6A5ADN9-F1
#
_entry.id   AF-A0A6A5ADN9-F1
#
_cell.length_a   1.000
_cell.length_b   1.000
_cell.length_c   1.000
_cell.angle_alpha   90.00
_cell.angle_beta   90.00
_cell.angle_gamma   90.00
#
_symmetry.space_group_name_H-M   'P 1'
#
loop_
_entity.id
_entity.type
_entity.pdbx_description
1 polymer ?
#
loop_
_entity_poly.entity_id
_entity_poly.type
_entity_poly.pdbx_seq_one_letter_code
_entity_poly.pdbx_strand_id
1 'polypeptide(L)'
;MEKTIFDNSHYFLYCIVTAMQPRMLITVDEQGNPLPVSVRVGQAVEVVGQAGRPKSITGFQTHNTPVLLNVKDRAELATDEYIALTNVLEGIVILRKNPNFQPDA
;
A
#
# COMPACT_ATOMS: atom_id res chain seq x y z
N MET A 1 22.37 -23.70 17.74
CA MET A 1 21.64 -23.57 16.46
C MET A 1 21.39 -24.93 15.79
N GLU A 2 21.69 -26.06 16.43
CA GLU A 2 21.73 -27.42 15.83
C GLU A 2 20.36 -28.11 15.62
N LYS A 3 19.25 -27.39 15.77
CA LYS A 3 17.88 -27.91 15.57
C LYS A 3 16.96 -26.91 14.91
N THR A 4 17.48 -26.19 13.92
CA THR A 4 16.65 -25.33 13.07
C THR A 4 16.67 -25.83 11.64
N ILE A 5 15.64 -25.46 10.88
CA ILE A 5 15.53 -25.74 9.44
C ILE A 5 16.73 -25.22 8.62
N PHE A 6 17.53 -24.33 9.19
CA PHE A 6 18.73 -23.75 8.55
C PHE A 6 19.95 -24.68 8.55
N ASP A 7 19.94 -25.77 9.32
CA ASP A 7 21.10 -26.65 9.47
C ASP A 7 21.09 -27.74 8.38
N ASN A 8 20.24 -28.76 8.52
CA ASN A 8 20.18 -29.90 7.58
C ASN A 8 19.26 -29.70 6.37
N SER A 9 18.33 -28.75 6.44
CA SER A 9 17.19 -28.64 5.51
C SER A 9 17.04 -27.23 4.91
N HIS A 10 18.14 -26.47 4.85
CA HIS A 10 18.14 -25.07 4.41
C HIS A 10 17.62 -24.88 2.98
N TYR A 11 17.76 -25.90 2.12
CA TYR A 11 17.28 -25.86 0.74
C TYR A 11 15.76 -25.68 0.62
N PHE A 12 14.98 -26.10 1.62
CA PHE A 12 13.54 -25.86 1.63
C PHE A 12 13.19 -24.36 1.66
N LEU A 13 14.06 -23.52 2.22
CA LEU A 13 13.85 -22.07 2.20
C LEU A 13 13.92 -21.51 0.78
N TYR A 14 14.80 -22.02 -0.08
CA TYR A 14 14.85 -21.59 -1.48
C TYR A 14 13.56 -21.92 -2.24
N CYS A 15 12.90 -23.03 -1.89
CA CYS A 15 11.59 -23.38 -2.46
C CYS A 15 10.45 -22.50 -1.92
N ILE A 16 10.49 -22.13 -0.63
CA ILE A 16 9.45 -21.29 -0.02
C ILE A 16 9.58 -19.83 -0.46
N VAL A 17 10.81 -19.31 -0.53
CA VAL A 17 11.09 -17.89 -0.86
C VAL A 17 10.57 -17.52 -2.24
N THR A 18 10.65 -18.41 -3.23
CA THR A 18 10.10 -18.15 -4.58
C THR A 18 8.58 -18.04 -4.60
N ALA A 19 7.89 -18.60 -3.60
CA ALA A 19 6.44 -18.53 -3.47
C ALA A 19 5.97 -17.35 -2.59
N MET A 20 6.89 -16.64 -1.94
CA MET A 20 6.51 -15.49 -1.10
C MET A 20 6.14 -14.29 -1.99
N GLN A 21 4.88 -13.86 -1.93
CA GLN A 21 4.42 -12.63 -2.55
C GLN A 21 4.20 -11.56 -1.47
N PRO A 22 5.06 -10.53 -1.37
CA PRO A 22 4.86 -9.47 -0.40
C PRO A 22 3.62 -8.63 -0.76
N ARG A 23 2.87 -8.18 0.24
CA ARG A 23 1.82 -7.18 0.06
C ARG A 23 2.48 -5.82 -0.09
N MET A 24 2.67 -5.39 -1.32
CA MET A 24 3.27 -4.09 -1.65
C MET A 24 2.26 -3.20 -2.36
N LEU A 25 2.34 -1.90 -2.14
CA LEU A 25 1.63 -0.89 -2.91
C LEU A 25 2.63 -0.15 -3.80
N ILE A 26 2.44 -0.27 -5.11
CA ILE A 26 3.15 0.47 -6.16
C ILE A 26 2.11 1.30 -6.92
N THR A 27 2.42 2.56 -7.16
CA THR A 27 1.57 3.44 -7.96
C THR A 27 2.23 3.72 -9.30
N VAL A 28 1.42 3.64 -10.36
CA VAL A 28 1.84 3.91 -11.74
C VAL A 28 0.88 4.90 -12.39
N ASP A 29 1.36 5.63 -13.39
CA ASP A 29 0.52 6.48 -14.23
C ASP A 29 -0.29 5.65 -15.26
N GLU A 30 -1.12 6.32 -16.07
CA GLU A 30 -1.89 5.65 -17.13
C GLU A 30 -1.03 5.08 -18.26
N GLN A 31 0.23 5.52 -18.35
CA GLN A 31 1.22 5.09 -19.33
C GLN A 31 2.11 3.95 -18.81
N GLY A 32 1.92 3.54 -17.55
CA GLY A 32 2.69 2.48 -16.89
C GLY A 32 4.04 2.92 -16.30
N ASN A 33 4.32 4.22 -16.23
CA ASN A 33 5.52 4.72 -15.57
C ASN A 33 5.34 4.75 -14.05
N PRO A 34 6.40 4.49 -13.26
CA PRO A 34 6.35 4.62 -11.81
C PRO A 34 6.03 6.07 -11.40
N LEU A 35 5.02 6.22 -10.54
CA LEU A 35 4.59 7.52 -10.05
C LEU A 35 4.66 7.52 -8.51
N PRO A 36 5.68 8.13 -7.88
CA PRO A 36 5.77 8.20 -6.43
C PRO A 36 4.70 9.16 -5.88
N VAL A 37 3.79 8.64 -5.07
CA VAL A 37 2.70 9.42 -4.47
C VAL A 37 2.69 9.20 -2.96
N SER A 38 2.33 10.26 -2.24
CA SER A 38 2.17 10.21 -0.79
C SER A 38 0.91 9.42 -0.43
N VAL A 39 1.09 8.39 0.39
CA VAL A 39 0.03 7.51 0.90
C VAL A 39 0.03 7.49 2.42
N ARG A 40 -1.14 7.34 3.01
CA ARG A 40 -1.34 7.15 4.45
C ARG A 40 -1.59 5.67 4.70
N VAL A 41 -0.72 5.04 5.48
CA VAL A 41 -0.84 3.62 5.83
C VAL A 41 -1.17 3.53 7.31
N GLY A 42 -2.25 2.83 7.64
CA GLY A 42 -2.69 2.65 9.02
C GLY A 42 -3.53 1.41 9.20
N GLN A 43 -3.96 1.16 10.43
CA GLN A 43 -4.77 -0.01 10.75
C GLN A 43 -6.15 0.10 10.08
N ALA A 44 -6.57 -0.98 9.41
CA ALA A 44 -7.87 -1.04 8.75
C ALA A 44 -9.02 -1.05 9.77
N VAL A 45 -10.00 -0.17 9.55
CA VAL A 45 -11.25 -0.06 10.31
C VAL A 45 -12.40 0.25 9.35
N GLU A 46 -13.65 -0.02 9.73
CA GLU A 46 -14.79 0.24 8.84
C GLU A 46 -15.07 1.74 8.67
N VAL A 47 -15.21 2.47 9.77
CA VAL A 47 -15.41 3.92 9.77
C VAL A 47 -14.77 4.55 10.99
N VAL A 48 -13.92 5.54 10.78
CA VAL A 48 -13.39 6.45 11.78
C VAL A 48 -13.36 7.88 11.23
N GLY A 49 -13.26 8.88 12.12
CA GLY A 49 -13.29 10.30 11.74
C GLY A 49 -14.58 11.01 12.13
N GLN A 50 -14.62 12.32 11.90
CA GLN A 50 -15.79 13.15 12.20
C GLN A 50 -16.91 12.90 11.19
N ALA A 51 -18.16 13.13 11.61
CA ALA A 51 -19.33 13.03 10.75
C ALA A 51 -19.14 13.88 9.47
N GLY A 52 -19.33 13.27 8.30
CA GLY A 52 -19.21 13.92 7.00
C GLY A 52 -17.98 13.53 6.17
N ARG A 53 -16.90 13.01 6.78
CA ARG A 53 -15.75 12.45 6.05
C ARG A 53 -15.29 11.14 6.71
N PRO A 54 -16.02 10.03 6.46
CA PRO A 54 -15.62 8.72 6.98
C PRO A 54 -14.26 8.33 6.39
N LYS A 55 -13.35 7.87 7.25
CA LYS A 55 -12.05 7.31 6.91
C LYS A 55 -12.02 5.85 7.30
N SER A 56 -11.30 5.04 6.53
CA SER A 56 -11.21 3.59 6.76
C SER A 56 -9.91 3.16 7.44
N ILE A 57 -9.10 4.12 7.88
CA ILE A 57 -7.80 3.90 8.54
C ILE A 57 -7.69 4.66 9.86
N THR A 58 -7.09 4.03 10.87
CA THR A 58 -6.68 4.67 12.13
C THR A 58 -5.15 4.68 12.29
N GLY A 59 -4.64 5.64 13.07
CA GLY A 59 -3.23 5.65 13.49
C GLY A 59 -2.25 5.61 12.33
N PHE A 60 -2.47 6.43 11.31
CA PHE A 60 -1.72 6.35 10.07
C PHE A 60 -0.35 7.00 10.14
N GLN A 61 0.58 6.49 9.33
CA GLN A 61 1.83 7.15 8.97
C GLN A 61 1.81 7.49 7.49
N THR A 62 2.42 8.62 7.14
CA THR A 62 2.57 9.04 5.75
C THR A 62 3.85 8.47 5.18
N HIS A 63 3.74 7.76 4.06
CA HIS A 63 4.84 7.19 3.31
C HIS A 63 4.74 7.59 1.84
N ASN A 64 5.84 7.47 1.09
CA ASN A 64 5.82 7.57 -0.37
C ASN A 64 5.91 6.18 -0.99
N THR A 65 5.12 5.92 -2.02
CA THR A 65 5.17 4.66 -2.76
C THR A 65 6.52 4.48 -3.48
N PRO A 66 7.05 3.24 -3.57
CA PRO A 66 6.44 1.97 -3.14
C PRO A 66 6.56 1.66 -1.65
N VAL A 67 5.52 1.06 -1.05
CA VAL A 67 5.45 0.73 0.39
C VAL A 67 5.03 -0.72 0.61
N LEU A 68 5.56 -1.38 1.64
CA LEU A 68 5.10 -2.68 2.11
C LEU A 68 3.97 -2.50 3.14
N LEU A 69 2.87 -3.22 2.95
CA LEU A 69 1.72 -3.19 3.85
C LEU A 69 1.76 -4.41 4.78
N ASN A 70 1.55 -4.21 6.08
CA ASN A 70 1.36 -5.34 6.99
C ASN A 70 -0.03 -5.97 6.79
N VAL A 71 -0.23 -7.14 7.40
CA VAL A 71 -1.47 -7.94 7.28
C VAL A 71 -2.74 -7.15 7.58
N LYS A 72 -2.70 -6.23 8.56
CA LYS A 72 -3.86 -5.44 9.00
C LYS A 72 -3.83 -3.99 8.54
N ASP A 73 -2.85 -3.64 7.71
CA ASP A 73 -2.71 -2.28 7.22
C ASP A 73 -3.56 -2.07 5.98
N ARG A 74 -4.11 -0.86 5.86
CA ARG A 74 -4.76 -0.36 4.66
C ARG A 74 -4.12 0.97 4.30
N ALA A 75 -3.96 1.20 3.01
CA ALA A 75 -3.47 2.45 2.46
C ALA A 75 -4.62 3.31 1.94
N GLU A 76 -4.51 4.63 2.12
CA GLU A 76 -5.32 5.66 1.48
C GLU A 76 -4.41 6.71 0.84
N LEU A 77 -4.83 7.38 -0.23
CA LEU A 77 -4.08 8.49 -0.82
C LEU A 77 -4.05 9.67 0.18
N ALA A 78 -2.89 10.33 0.29
CA ALA A 78 -2.74 11.47 1.20
C ALA A 78 -3.35 12.76 0.64
N THR A 79 -3.39 12.89 -0.70
CA THR A 79 -3.86 14.05 -1.44
C THR A 79 -4.87 13.64 -2.51
N ASP A 80 -5.77 14.56 -2.87
CA ASP A 80 -6.79 14.36 -3.92
C ASP A 80 -6.27 14.71 -5.33
N GLU A 81 -4.94 14.85 -5.50
CA GLU A 81 -4.30 15.16 -6.79
C GLU A 81 -4.49 14.02 -7.79
N TYR A 82 -4.55 12.79 -7.28
CA TYR A 82 -4.71 11.57 -8.06
C TYR A 82 -5.96 10.82 -7.62
N ILE A 83 -6.60 10.16 -8.58
CA ILE A 83 -7.71 9.25 -8.37
C ILE A 83 -7.19 7.85 -8.70
N ALA A 84 -7.29 6.93 -7.75
CA ALA A 84 -7.01 5.53 -8.00
C ALA A 84 -8.14 4.90 -8.83
N LEU A 85 -7.78 4.11 -9.84
CA LEU A 85 -8.76 3.35 -10.63
C LEU A 85 -9.32 2.13 -9.89
N THR A 86 -8.68 1.73 -8.78
CA THR A 86 -9.11 0.63 -7.92
C THR A 86 -9.59 1.15 -6.57
N ASN A 87 -10.58 0.47 -5.99
CA ASN A 87 -11.09 0.80 -4.66
C ASN A 87 -10.13 0.41 -3.52
N VAL A 88 -9.19 -0.49 -3.81
CA VAL A 88 -8.20 -0.99 -2.85
C VAL A 88 -6.81 -0.60 -3.33
N LEU A 89 -6.04 0.04 -2.45
CA LEU A 89 -4.66 0.43 -2.71
C LEU A 89 -3.70 -0.68 -2.29
N GLU A 90 -3.62 -1.74 -3.09
CA GLU A 90 -2.72 -2.87 -2.89
C GLU A 90 -2.24 -3.42 -4.25
N GLY A 91 -1.01 -3.91 -4.29
CA GLY A 91 -0.37 -4.37 -5.52
C GLY A 91 0.08 -3.20 -6.39
N ILE A 92 -0.15 -3.33 -7.70
CA ILE A 92 0.12 -2.27 -8.67
C ILE A 92 -1.19 -1.53 -8.93
N VAL A 93 -1.21 -0.24 -8.59
CA VAL A 93 -2.39 0.61 -8.72
C VAL A 93 -2.12 1.71 -9.73
N ILE A 94 -3.02 1.82 -10.70
CA ILE A 94 -2.98 2.88 -11.70
C ILE A 94 -3.68 4.12 -11.13
N LEU A 95 -2.98 5.24 -11.17
CA LEU A 95 -3.46 6.54 -10.75
C LEU A 95 -3.73 7.42 -11.96
N ARG A 96 -4.91 8.05 -11.97
CA ARG A 96 -5.28 9.09 -12.94
C ARG A 96 -5.16 10.45 -12.26
N LYS A 97 -4.64 11.45 -12.98
CA LYS A 97 -4.64 12.82 -12.48
C LYS A 97 -6.07 13.34 -12.35
N ASN A 98 -6.40 13.92 -11.20
CA ASN A 98 -7.74 14.44 -10.95
C ASN A 98 -7.95 15.76 -11.73
N PRO A 99 -8.94 15.83 -12.66
CA PRO A 99 -9.22 17.05 -13.42
C PRO A 99 -9.81 18.19 -12.56
N ASN A 100 -10.39 17.86 -11.41
CA ASN A 100 -11.00 18.83 -10.49
C ASN A 100 -10.04 19.23 -9.35
N PHE A 101 -8.77 18.83 -9.40
CA PHE A 101 -7.83 19.16 -8.36
C PHE A 101 -7.55 20.66 -8.35
N GLN A 102 -7.89 21.31 -7.24
CA GLN A 102 -7.44 22.65 -6.92
C GLN A 102 -6.33 22.51 -5.88
N PRO A 103 -5.12 23.02 -6.13
CA PRO A 103 -4.09 23.05 -5.10
C PRO A 103 -4.62 23.89 -3.93
N ASP A 104 -4.60 23.31 -2.73
CA ASP A 104 -4.84 24.08 -1.51
C ASP A 104 -3.80 25.22 -1.46
N ALA A 105 -4.30 26.46 -1.37
CA ALA A 105 -3.48 27.68 -1.36
C ALA A 105 -2.64 27.83 -0.08
#